data_AF-A0A941S0B7-F1
#
_entry.id   AF-A0A941S0B7-F1
#
_cell.length_a   1.000
_cell.length_b   1.000
_cell.length_c   1.000
_cell.angle_alpha   90.00
_cell.angle_beta   90.00
_cell.angle_gamma   90.00
#
_symmetry.space_group_name_H-M   'P 1'
#
loop_
_entity.id
_entity.type
_entity.pdbx_description
1 polymer ?
#
loop_
_entity_poly.entity_id
_entity_poly.type
_entity_poly.pdbx_seq_one_letter_code
_entity_poly.pdbx_strand_id
1 'polypeptide(L)' 'MTLELTQQQRDLVLEGLRYIRSSRRYEFREPQNPQNEQRDADLRVIADLMGQLDPTQATPARARA' A
#
# COMPACT_ATOMS: atom_id res chain seq x y z
N MET A 1 15.64 -19.87 1.27
CA MET A 1 14.37 -20.32 1.87
C MET A 1 13.25 -19.97 0.90
N THR A 2 12.59 -20.96 0.34
CA THR A 2 11.39 -20.79 -0.49
C THR A 2 10.19 -20.67 0.44
N LEU A 3 9.49 -19.54 0.37
CA LEU A 3 8.31 -19.28 1.20
C LEU A 3 7.13 -20.09 0.63
N GLU A 4 6.70 -21.13 1.35
CA GLU A 4 5.55 -21.94 0.97
C GLU A 4 4.26 -21.21 1.39
N LEU A 5 3.50 -20.74 0.40
CA LEU A 5 2.23 -20.04 0.63
C LEU A 5 1.06 -21.02 0.62
N THR A 6 0.14 -20.86 1.57
CA THR A 6 -1.17 -21.51 1.53
C THR A 6 -1.98 -21.02 0.32
N GLN A 7 -3.00 -21.78 -0.08
CA GLN A 7 -3.84 -21.41 -1.23
C GLN A 7 -4.46 -20.01 -1.05
N GLN A 8 -5.01 -19.73 0.13
CA GLN A 8 -5.59 -18.44 0.47
C GLN A 8 -4.57 -17.29 0.37
N GLN A 9 -3.32 -17.52 0.79
CA GLN A 9 -2.25 -16.52 0.68
C GLN A 9 -1.86 -16.26 -0.78
N ARG A 10 -1.82 -17.29 -1.64
CA ARG A 10 -1.57 -17.12 -3.08
C ARG A 10 -2.67 -16.29 -3.74
N ASP A 11 -3.92 -16.58 -3.40
CA ASP A 11 -5.07 -15.87 -3.98
C ASP A 11 -5.03 -14.38 -3.61
N LEU A 12 -4.73 -14.05 -2.35
CA LEU A 12 -4.54 -12.67 -1.89
C LEU A 12 -3.38 -11.97 -2.60
N VAL A 13 -2.24 -12.64 -2.80
CA VAL A 13 -1.10 -12.06 -3.53
C VAL A 13 -1.47 -11.80 -4.99
N LEU A 14 -2.15 -12.74 -5.65
CA LEU A 14 -2.59 -12.57 -7.04
C LEU A 14 -3.60 -11.43 -7.19
N GLU A 15 -4.51 -11.27 -6.23
CA GLU A 15 -5.46 -10.17 -6.19
C GLU A 15 -4.75 -8.82 -6.00
N GLY A 16 -3.81 -8.73 -5.05
CA GLY A 16 -2.99 -7.53 -4.84
C GLY A 16 -2.17 -7.15 -6.07
N LEU A 17 -1.55 -8.13 -6.75
CA LEU A 17 -0.81 -7.90 -8.00
C LEU A 17 -1.73 -7.41 -9.13
N ARG A 18 -2.96 -7.94 -9.22
CA ARG A 18 -3.96 -7.50 -10.19
C ARG A 18 -4.38 -6.05 -9.91
N TYR A 19 -4.56 -5.68 -8.66
CA TYR A 19 -4.89 -4.31 -8.24
C TYR A 19 -3.77 -3.32 -8.57
N ILE A 20 -2.50 -3.65 -8.27
CA ILE A 20 -1.36 -2.78 -8.63
C ILE A 20 -1.28 -2.60 -10.15
N ARG A 21 -1.53 -3.66 -10.92
CA ARG A 21 -1.52 -3.57 -12.38
C ARG A 21 -2.67 -2.72 -12.92
N SER A 22 -3.85 -2.78 -12.30
CA SER A 22 -4.98 -1.94 -12.72
C SER A 22 -4.79 -0.49 -12.30
N SER A 23 -4.27 -0.21 -11.10
CA SER A 23 -4.00 1.15 -10.63
C SER A 23 -2.95 1.86 -11.51
N ARG A 24 -1.87 1.18 -11.87
CA ARG A 24 -0.87 1.70 -12.83
C ARG A 24 -1.44 1.91 -14.23
N ARG A 25 -2.42 1.11 -14.66
CA ARG A 25 -3.13 1.33 -15.93
C ARG A 25 -4.08 2.53 -15.85
N TYR A 26 -4.64 2.81 -14.69
CA TYR A 26 -5.47 3.99 -14.45
C TYR A 26 -4.65 5.29 -14.37
N GLU A 27 -3.38 5.23 -13.94
CA GLU A 27 -2.47 6.39 -13.93
C GLU A 27 -2.10 6.91 -15.34
N PHE A 28 -2.34 6.14 -16.39
CA PHE A 28 -2.11 6.55 -17.79
C PHE A 28 -3.36 7.11 -18.50
N ARG A 29 -4.52 7.19 -17.83
CA ARG A 29 -5.62 8.04 -18.28
C ARG A 29 -5.55 9.35 -17.51
N GLU A 30 -5.54 10.45 -18.25
CA GLU A 30 -5.47 11.83 -17.78
C GLU A 30 -6.14 12.05 -16.42
N PRO A 31 -5.49 12.78 -15.49
CA PRO A 31 -6.05 13.04 -14.16
C PRO A 31 -7.26 13.97 -14.31
N GLN A 32 -8.45 13.40 -14.41
CA GLN A 32 -9.71 14.15 -14.33
C GLN A 32 -10.10 14.56 -12.90
N ASN A 33 -9.19 14.49 -11.92
CA ASN A 33 -9.52 14.97 -10.59
C ASN A 33 -8.33 15.69 -9.94
N PRO A 34 -8.33 17.04 -9.92
CA PRO A 34 -7.34 17.78 -9.16
C PRO A 34 -7.61 17.51 -7.68
N GLN A 35 -6.61 16.95 -6.98
CA GLN A 35 -6.54 16.93 -5.51
C GLN A 35 -7.77 16.32 -4.82
N ASN A 36 -7.87 14.99 -4.87
CA ASN A 36 -8.79 14.29 -3.99
C ASN A 36 -8.13 14.15 -2.61
N GLU A 37 -8.34 15.13 -1.73
CA GLU A 37 -7.79 15.17 -0.36
C GLU A 37 -8.05 13.86 0.43
N GLN A 38 -9.15 13.19 0.11
CA GLN A 38 -9.48 11.87 0.66
C GLN A 38 -8.47 10.80 0.22
N ARG A 39 -8.03 10.82 -1.04
CA ARG A 39 -7.01 9.88 -1.55
C ARG A 39 -5.69 10.07 -0.82
N ASP A 40 -5.31 11.32 -0.54
CA ASP A 40 -4.07 11.61 0.19
C ASP A 40 -4.16 11.19 1.66
N ALA A 41 -5.33 11.33 2.28
CA ALA A 41 -5.59 10.82 3.62
C ALA A 41 -5.50 9.29 3.66
N ASP A 42 -6.12 8.60 2.69
CA ASP A 42 -6.12 7.14 2.60
C ASP A 42 -4.70 6.60 2.38
N LEU A 43 -3.88 7.26 1.55
CA LEU A 43 -2.49 6.88 1.31
C LEU A 43 -1.61 7.02 2.57
N ARG A 44 -1.85 8.03 3.42
CA ARG A 44 -1.15 8.17 4.71
C ARG A 44 -1.50 7.04 5.66
N VAL A 45 -2.77 6.68 5.75
CA VAL A 45 -3.22 5.55 6.58
C VAL A 45 -2.57 4.25 6.13
N ILE A 46 -2.49 4.01 4.81
CA ILE A 46 -1.82 2.82 4.26
C ILE A 46 -0.33 2.81 4.61
N ALA A 47 0.36 3.95 4.52
CA ALA A 47 1.77 4.06 4.90
C ALA A 47 2.00 3.76 6.39
N ASP A 48 1.14 4.27 7.27
CA ASP A 48 1.21 4.00 8.72
C ASP A 48 1.00 2.51 9.03
N LEU A 49 0.04 1.87 8.36
CA LEU A 49 -0.23 0.44 8.53
C LEU A 49 0.92 -0.42 8.00
N MET A 50 1.54 -0.04 6.87
CA MET A 50 2.74 -0.73 6.38
C MET A 50 3.93 -0.58 7.33
N GLY A 51 4.10 0.60 7.95
CA GLY A 51 5.12 0.83 8.97
C GLY A 51 4.94 -0.04 10.22
N GLN A 52 3.69 -0.31 10.63
CA GLN A 52 3.39 -1.21 11.75
C GLN A 52 3.66 -2.69 11.43
N LEU A 53 3.58 -3.07 10.15
CA LEU A 53 3.83 -4.43 9.66
C LEU A 53 5.31 -4.71 9.43
N ASP A 54 6.15 -3.69 9.38
CA ASP A 54 7.59 -3.82 9.25
C ASP A 54 8.27 -3.72 10.64
N PRO A 55 8.63 -4.83 11.29
CA PRO A 55 9.28 -4.81 12.61
C PRO A 55 10.67 -4.15 12.59
N THR A 56 11.20 -3.81 11.41
CA THR A 56 12.48 -3.10 11.24
C THR A 56 12.32 -1.59 11.06
N GLN A 57 11.10 -1.09 10.81
CA GLN A 57 10.79 0.33 10.69
C GLN A 57 9.91 0.86 11.82
N ALA A 58 10.11 0.32 13.03
CA ALA A 58 9.78 1.02 14.27
C ALA A 58 10.66 2.29 14.39
N THR A 59 10.45 3.24 13.50
CA THR A 59 11.01 4.58 13.59
C THR A 59 10.36 5.21 14.81
N PRO A 60 11.14 5.67 15.81
CA PRO A 60 10.60 6.15 17.05
C PRO A 60 9.69 7.33 16.76
N ALA A 61 8.42 7.16 17.10
CA ALA A 61 7.52 8.27 17.29
C ALA A 61 8.23 9.32 18.17
N ARG A 62 8.28 10.56 17.69
CA ARG A 62 8.37 11.77 18.51
C ARG A 62 9.76 12.09 19.11
N ALA A 63 10.58 12.78 18.32
CA ALA A 63 11.39 13.89 18.86
C ALA A 63 10.61 15.18 18.52
N ARG A 64 9.72 15.68 19.39
CA ARG A 64 10.03 16.71 20.41
C ARG A 64 11.05 17.75 19.93
N ALA A 65 10.55 18.87 19.44
CA ALA A 65 11.00 20.23 19.76
C ALA A 65 9.82 21.18 19.52
#